data_AF-A0A1E7NEC3-F1
#
_entry.id   AF-A0A1E7NEC3-F1
#
_cell.length_a   1.000
_cell.length_b   1.000
_cell.length_c   1.000
_cell.angle_alpha   90.00
_cell.angle_beta   90.00
_cell.angle_gamma   90.00
#
_symmetry.space_group_name_H-M   'P 1'
#
loop_
_entity.id
_entity.type
_entity.pdbx_description
1 polymer ?
#
loop_
_entity_poly.entity_id
_entity_poly.type
_entity_poly.pdbx_seq_one_letter_code
_entity_poly.pdbx_strand_id
1 'polypeptide(L)'
;MQSAICYREAGRSERAVSLFREHLTTRVFAPRDRAFFTAQYSGALVAAGEPDEAATAAQEALSLAAGARFGQALAELHRTAADLAPYAGRPAVREFRRRLGELAAV
;
A
#
# COMPACT_ATOMS: atom_id res chain seq x y z
N MET A 1 6.38 -13.64 0.97
CA MET A 1 5.84 -12.39 1.54
C MET A 1 6.65 -11.87 2.73
N GLN A 2 6.90 -12.68 3.77
CA GLN A 2 7.67 -12.21 4.95
C GLN A 2 9.04 -11.61 4.59
N SER A 3 9.77 -12.22 3.66
CA SER A 3 11.06 -11.72 3.21
C SER A 3 10.98 -10.31 2.60
N ALA A 4 9.91 -10.00 1.86
CA ALA A 4 9.71 -8.67 1.28
C ALA A 4 9.47 -7.61 2.37
N ILE A 5 8.70 -7.94 3.40
CA ILE A 5 8.50 -7.08 4.57
C ILE A 5 9.84 -6.86 5.29
N CYS A 6 10.61 -7.92 5.55
CA CYS A 6 11.94 -7.80 6.18
C CYS A 6 12.89 -6.90 5.39
N TYR A 7 12.90 -6.99 4.05
CA TYR A 7 13.74 -6.11 3.23
C TYR A 7 13.29 -4.64 3.30
N ARG A 8 11.98 -4.36 3.37
CA ARG A 8 11.45 -3.00 3.56
C ARG A 8 11.88 -2.42 4.90
N GLU A 9 11.71 -3.18 5.99
CA GLU A 9 12.14 -2.75 7.34
C GLU A 9 13.66 -2.55 7.44
N ALA A 10 14.45 -3.30 6.65
CA ALA A 10 15.90 -3.14 6.56
C ALA A 10 16.35 -2.00 5.63
N GLY A 11 15.43 -1.15 5.15
CA GLY A 11 15.74 -0.03 4.23
C GLY A 11 16.08 -0.45 2.81
N ARG A 12 15.91 -1.73 2.46
CA ARG A 12 16.16 -2.26 1.11
C ARG A 12 14.89 -2.22 0.25
N SER A 13 14.35 -1.01 0.10
CA SER A 13 13.05 -0.74 -0.50
C SER A 13 12.91 -1.30 -1.92
N GLU A 14 13.91 -1.11 -2.79
CA GLU A 14 13.87 -1.63 -4.17
C GLU A 14 13.75 -3.16 -4.24
N ARG A 15 14.44 -3.87 -3.34
CA ARG A 15 14.37 -5.34 -3.26
C ARG A 15 13.01 -5.79 -2.72
N ALA A 16 12.47 -5.06 -1.75
CA ALA A 16 11.11 -5.32 -1.26
C ALA A 16 10.07 -5.12 -2.36
N VAL A 17 10.15 -4.01 -3.11
CA VAL A 17 9.29 -3.69 -4.27
C VAL A 17 9.33 -4.83 -5.29
N SER A 18 10.52 -5.30 -5.66
CA SER A 18 10.67 -6.39 -6.63
C SER A 18 9.99 -7.68 -6.16
N LEU A 19 10.21 -8.08 -4.91
CA LEU A 19 9.61 -9.30 -4.34
C LEU A 19 8.10 -9.20 -4.17
N PHE A 20 7.58 -8.03 -3.76
CA PHE A 20 6.15 -7.82 -3.69
C PHE A 20 5.50 -7.89 -5.07
N ARG A 21 6.06 -7.19 -6.06
CA ARG A 21 5.55 -7.19 -7.44
C ARG A 21 5.53 -8.60 -8.02
N GLU A 22 6.61 -9.35 -7.88
CA GLU A 22 6.70 -10.75 -8.32
C GLU A 22 5.61 -11.60 -7.67
N HIS A 23 5.51 -11.58 -6.34
CA HIS A 23 4.56 -12.44 -5.62
C HIS A 23 3.10 -12.05 -5.85
N LEU A 24 2.77 -10.76 -5.88
CA LEU A 24 1.41 -10.26 -6.13
C LEU A 24 0.94 -10.57 -7.56
N THR A 25 1.86 -10.73 -8.50
CA THR A 25 1.56 -11.12 -9.89
C THR A 25 1.41 -12.63 -10.04
N THR A 26 2.27 -13.40 -9.35
CA THR A 26 2.39 -14.85 -9.60
C THR A 26 1.54 -15.71 -8.68
N ARG A 27 1.13 -15.21 -7.51
CA ARG A 27 0.43 -16.00 -6.51
C ARG A 27 -1.02 -15.56 -6.36
N VAL A 28 -1.89 -16.53 -6.10
CA VAL A 28 -3.27 -16.27 -5.69
C VAL A 28 -3.32 -16.14 -4.18
N PHE A 29 -3.94 -15.07 -3.70
CA PHE A 29 -4.15 -14.80 -2.28
C PHE A 29 -5.65 -14.73 -1.99
N ALA A 30 -6.04 -15.11 -0.77
CA ALA A 30 -7.35 -14.75 -0.27
C ALA A 30 -7.50 -13.21 -0.27
N PRO A 31 -8.70 -12.65 -0.47
CA PRO A 31 -8.90 -11.20 -0.60
C PRO A 31 -8.28 -10.38 0.56
N ARG A 32 -8.38 -10.88 1.79
CA ARG A 32 -7.77 -10.26 2.98
C ARG A 32 -6.25 -10.16 2.88
N ASP A 33 -5.60 -11.26 2.53
CA ASP A 33 -4.15 -11.32 2.42
C ASP A 33 -3.67 -10.49 1.24
N ARG A 34 -4.42 -10.49 0.13
CA ARG A 34 -4.14 -9.61 -1.01
C ARG A 34 -4.18 -8.15 -0.59
N ALA A 35 -5.23 -7.71 0.10
CA ALA A 35 -5.34 -6.34 0.59
C ALA A 35 -4.16 -5.96 1.49
N PHE A 36 -3.80 -6.84 2.43
CA PHE A 36 -2.69 -6.61 3.35
C PHE A 36 -1.34 -6.50 2.62
N PHE A 37 -1.04 -7.44 1.72
CA PHE A 37 0.24 -7.42 1.00
C PHE A 37 0.34 -6.30 -0.03
N THR A 38 -0.76 -5.91 -0.68
CA THR A 38 -0.78 -4.73 -1.55
C THR A 38 -0.58 -3.44 -0.75
N ALA A 39 -1.10 -3.34 0.49
CA ALA A 39 -0.81 -2.20 1.38
C ALA A 39 0.67 -2.15 1.82
N GLN A 40 1.27 -3.31 2.15
CA GLN A 40 2.70 -3.38 2.44
C GLN A 40 3.56 -3.01 1.21
N TYR A 41 3.10 -3.38 0.02
CA TYR A 41 3.76 -3.02 -1.24
C TYR A 41 3.70 -1.52 -1.51
N SER A 42 2.56 -0.85 -1.26
CA SER A 42 2.49 0.61 -1.38
C SER A 42 3.48 1.30 -0.44
N GLY A 43 3.59 0.84 0.81
CA GLY A 43 4.60 1.36 1.73
C GLY A 43 6.04 1.17 1.23
N ALA A 44 6.34 0.04 0.57
CA ALA A 44 7.65 -0.21 -0.03
C ALA A 44 7.95 0.72 -1.21
N LEU A 45 6.94 1.04 -2.02
CA LEU A 45 7.04 2.00 -3.13
C LEU A 45 7.29 3.42 -2.61
N VAL A 46 6.62 3.85 -1.53
CA VAL A 46 6.93 5.14 -0.90
C VAL A 46 8.39 5.19 -0.45
N ALA A 47 8.86 4.15 0.24
CA ALA A 47 10.24 4.05 0.71
C ALA A 47 11.27 3.91 -0.42
N ALA A 48 10.84 3.58 -1.64
CA ALA A 48 11.67 3.55 -2.84
C ALA A 48 11.61 4.87 -3.64
N GLY A 49 10.81 5.86 -3.20
CA GLY A 49 10.68 7.14 -3.89
C GLY A 49 9.71 7.14 -5.08
N GLU A 50 8.78 6.19 -5.12
CA GLU A 50 7.81 6.00 -6.21
C GLU A 50 6.37 6.37 -5.77
N PRO A 51 6.06 7.66 -5.51
CA PRO A 51 4.84 8.07 -4.83
C PRO A 51 3.55 7.86 -5.64
N ASP A 52 3.61 7.95 -6.97
CA ASP A 52 2.42 7.77 -7.83
C ASP A 52 2.04 6.29 -7.95
N GLU A 53 3.03 5.41 -8.10
CA GLU A 53 2.81 3.97 -8.07
C GLU A 53 2.35 3.52 -6.68
N ALA A 54 2.96 4.07 -5.62
CA ALA A 54 2.54 3.82 -4.25
C ALA A 54 1.07 4.18 -4.01
N ALA A 55 0.64 5.37 -4.45
CA ALA A 55 -0.74 5.80 -4.31
C ALA A 55 -1.71 4.88 -5.10
N THR A 56 -1.32 4.48 -6.31
CA THR A 56 -2.12 3.57 -7.14
C THR A 56 -2.30 2.21 -6.46
N ALA A 57 -1.20 1.60 -5.95
CA ALA A 57 -1.26 0.36 -5.20
C ALA A 57 -2.08 0.49 -3.91
N ALA A 58 -1.95 1.62 -3.21
CA ALA A 58 -2.72 1.89 -2.00
C ALA A 58 -4.24 1.98 -2.27
N GLN A 59 -4.65 2.54 -3.41
CA GLN A 59 -6.06 2.58 -3.82
C GLN A 59 -6.62 1.19 -4.15
N GLU A 60 -5.83 0.31 -4.76
CA GLU A 60 -6.20 -1.09 -4.99
C GLU A 60 -6.42 -1.79 -3.64
N ALA A 61 -5.45 -1.70 -2.74
CA ALA A 61 -5.53 -2.27 -1.40
C ALA A 61 -6.74 -1.74 -0.62
N LEU A 62 -7.01 -0.43 -0.69
CA LEU A 62 -8.17 0.20 -0.06
C LEU A 62 -9.49 -0.38 -0.58
N SER A 63 -9.60 -0.59 -1.89
CA SER A 63 -10.80 -1.14 -2.52
C SER A 63 -11.05 -2.59 -2.09
N LEU A 64 -9.97 -3.37 -1.93
CA LEU A 64 -10.05 -4.74 -1.40
C LEU A 64 -10.40 -4.79 0.10
N ALA A 65 -9.90 -3.83 0.88
CA ALA A 65 -10.10 -3.78 2.33
C ALA A 65 -11.46 -3.22 2.76
N ALA A 66 -12.02 -2.27 2.00
CA ALA A 66 -13.29 -1.59 2.30
C ALA A 66 -14.47 -2.56 2.41
N GLY A 67 -14.49 -3.63 1.61
CA GLY A 67 -15.59 -4.61 1.62
C GLY A 67 -15.66 -5.49 2.88
N ALA A 68 -14.62 -5.49 3.72
CA ALA A 68 -14.52 -6.46 4.81
C ALA A 68 -13.93 -5.90 6.13
N ARG A 69 -13.75 -4.57 6.24
CA ARG A 69 -13.23 -3.86 7.43
C ARG A 69 -11.91 -4.43 7.96
N PHE A 70 -10.94 -4.65 7.08
CA PHE A 70 -9.64 -5.23 7.46
C PHE A 70 -8.70 -4.22 8.14
N GLY A 71 -8.67 -4.24 9.49
CA GLY A 71 -7.91 -3.28 10.31
C GLY A 71 -6.41 -3.20 10.02
N GLN A 72 -5.73 -4.33 9.74
CA GLN A 72 -4.28 -4.33 9.48
C GLN A 72 -3.91 -3.64 8.16
N ALA A 73 -4.66 -3.89 7.08
CA ALA A 73 -4.44 -3.24 5.81
C ALA A 73 -4.74 -1.73 5.90
N LEU A 74 -5.84 -1.36 6.56
CA LEU A 74 -6.19 0.05 6.77
C LEU A 74 -5.15 0.80 7.62
N ALA A 75 -4.57 0.15 8.64
CA ALA A 75 -3.50 0.75 9.43
C ALA A 75 -2.27 1.07 8.57
N GLU A 76 -1.84 0.13 7.71
CA GLU A 76 -0.71 0.38 6.79
C GLU A 76 -1.06 1.43 5.72
N LEU A 77 -2.31 1.50 5.26
CA LEU A 77 -2.76 2.53 4.33
C LEU A 77 -2.77 3.93 4.96
N HIS A 78 -3.15 4.06 6.23
CA HIS A 78 -3.01 5.33 6.95
C HIS A 78 -1.55 5.76 7.10
N ARG A 79 -0.65 4.82 7.40
CA ARG A 79 0.80 5.08 7.42
C ARG A 79 1.30 5.54 6.05
N THR A 80 0.99 4.79 4.99
CA THR A 80 1.32 5.13 3.60
C THR A 80 0.82 6.53 3.24
N ALA A 81 -0.40 6.89 3.64
CA ALA A 81 -0.97 8.21 3.39
C ALA A 81 -0.18 9.32 4.11
N ALA A 82 0.27 9.09 5.34
CA ALA A 82 1.11 10.03 6.08
C ALA A 82 2.48 10.21 5.40
N ASP A 83 3.12 9.12 4.98
CA ASP A 83 4.43 9.16 4.30
C ASP A 83 4.33 9.83 2.91
N LEU A 84 3.16 9.76 2.27
CA LEU A 84 2.87 10.45 1.02
C LEU A 84 2.51 11.95 1.18
N ALA A 85 2.43 12.48 2.40
CA ALA A 85 2.07 13.89 2.62
C ALA A 85 2.92 14.91 1.84
N PRO A 86 4.26 14.74 1.69
CA PRO A 86 5.07 15.64 0.86
C PRO A 86 4.68 15.66 -0.62
N TYR A 87 4.01 14.60 -1.10
CA TYR A 87 3.56 14.43 -2.48
C TYR A 87 2.08 14.75 -2.68
N ALA A 88 1.43 15.42 -1.72
CA ALA A 88 0.01 15.74 -1.74
C ALA A 88 -0.43 16.59 -2.95
N GLY A 89 0.48 17.21 -3.71
CA GLY A 89 0.13 17.87 -4.97
C GLY A 89 -0.21 16.89 -6.11
N ARG A 90 0.35 15.66 -6.07
CA ARG A 90 0.22 14.70 -7.17
C ARG A 90 -1.20 14.13 -7.28
N PRO A 91 -1.78 13.99 -8.48
CA PRO A 91 -3.16 13.53 -8.65
C PRO A 91 -3.47 12.19 -7.99
N ALA A 92 -2.62 11.17 -8.19
CA ALA A 92 -2.82 9.85 -7.61
C ALA A 92 -2.82 9.90 -6.07
N VAL A 93 -1.87 10.64 -5.49
CA VAL A 93 -1.75 10.81 -4.03
C VAL A 93 -2.96 11.53 -3.44
N ARG A 94 -3.43 12.61 -4.08
CA ARG A 94 -4.64 13.32 -3.63
C ARG A 94 -5.86 12.41 -3.62
N GLU A 95 -6.05 11.66 -4.70
CA GLU A 95 -7.20 10.78 -4.86
C GLU A 95 -7.19 9.65 -3.83
N PHE A 96 -6.03 9.02 -3.61
CA PHE A 96 -5.86 8.04 -2.55
C PHE A 96 -6.24 8.60 -1.18
N ARG A 97 -5.67 9.75 -0.79
CA ARG A 97 -5.92 10.38 0.51
C ARG A 97 -7.38 10.78 0.70
N ARG A 98 -8.03 11.28 -0.35
CA ARG A 98 -9.46 11.61 -0.35
C ARG A 98 -10.31 10.37 -0.05
N ARG A 99 -10.13 9.30 -0.82
CA ARG A 99 -10.88 8.03 -0.65
C ARG A 99 -10.66 7.40 0.72
N LEU A 100 -9.44 7.47 1.26
CA LEU A 100 -9.13 6.95 2.59
C LEU A 100 -9.87 7.75 3.68
N GLY A 101 -9.93 9.08 3.55
CA GLY A 101 -10.67 9.94 4.48
C GLY A 101 -12.18 9.71 4.46
N GLU A 102 -12.76 9.44 3.28
CA GLU A 102 -14.19 9.14 3.12
C GLU A 102 -14.60 7.86 3.87
N LEU A 103 -13.73 6.85 3.93
CA LEU A 103 -13.98 5.62 4.69
C LEU A 103 -13.90 5.79 6.20
N ALA A 104 -13.12 6.76 6.70
CA ALA A 104 -13.00 7.04 8.13
C ALA A 104 -14.20 7.85 8.69
N ALA A 105 -15.00 8.45 7.81
CA ALA A 105 -16.17 9.25 8.17
C ALA A 105 -17.48 8.43 8.25
N VAL A 106 -17.43 7.12 8.00
CA VAL A 106 -18.57 6.18 7.99
C VAL A 106 -18.50 5.24 9.19
#